data_AF-A0A914R253-F1
#
_entry.id   AF-A0A914R253-F1
#
_cell.length_a   1.000
_cell.length_b   1.000
_cell.length_c   1.000
_cell.angle_alpha   90.00
_cell.angle_beta   90.00
_cell.angle_gamma   90.00
#
_symmetry.space_group_name_H-M   'P 1'
#
loop_
_entity.id
_entity.type
_entity.pdbx_description
1 polymer ?
#
loop_
_entity_poly.entity_id
_entity_poly.type
_entity_poly.pdbx_seq_one_letter_code
_entity_poly.pdbx_strand_id
1 'polypeptide(L)'
;MGIQFFGRMDYHCVVPGTNPKNVTINDLAIPDTMCSKKGQGGYECPDNMECVKLDLSAKQQGFYGMFNDFGYSVFTVYLAASEEGWVYVLYDCIDSLPSHVAFLYFITLIFFLAWLVKNVFIAVITETFAEIRVQFSEMWSKNEVTLDDDFKQKIEKTEEGWRLIRLDTDPKHLSGRIKVLQRILRSTAFQCVIVGLVLANALINASFVFHHDGTDEVRRWVFYYIECGFTILFNVESAVKIICYGFKSYWKRNIFKFEFLLCLGNL
;
A
#
# COMPACT_ATOMS: atom_id res chain seq x y z
N MET A 1 30.78 -18.79 -4.13
CA MET A 1 31.16 -17.39 -4.38
C MET A 1 31.27 -16.59 -3.08
N GLY A 2 30.17 -16.26 -2.39
CA GLY A 2 30.23 -15.42 -1.17
C GLY A 2 31.23 -15.90 -0.10
N ILE A 3 31.15 -17.18 0.31
CA ILE A 3 32.06 -17.79 1.30
C ILE A 3 33.54 -17.71 0.90
N GLN A 4 33.83 -17.86 -0.39
CA GLN A 4 35.21 -17.88 -0.90
C GLN A 4 35.80 -16.47 -1.05
N PHE A 5 34.97 -15.46 -1.27
CA PHE A 5 35.42 -14.08 -1.43
C PHE A 5 35.45 -13.31 -0.11
N PHE A 6 34.44 -13.48 0.74
CA PHE A 6 34.29 -12.67 1.95
C PHE A 6 34.79 -13.36 3.21
N GLY A 7 34.65 -14.68 3.31
CA GLY A 7 35.01 -15.41 4.52
C GLY A 7 34.32 -14.84 5.78
N ARG A 8 35.05 -14.82 6.90
CA ARG A 8 34.52 -14.38 8.19
C ARG A 8 34.97 -12.95 8.53
N MET A 9 34.00 -12.05 8.67
CA MET A 9 34.21 -10.63 8.98
C MET A 9 34.05 -10.42 10.50
N ASP A 10 35.14 -10.61 11.23
CA ASP A 10 35.20 -10.48 12.70
C ASP A 10 36.09 -9.28 13.14
N TYR A 11 36.58 -8.47 12.21
CA TYR A 11 37.54 -7.41 12.49
C TYR A 11 36.82 -6.08 12.70
N HIS A 12 37.03 -5.45 13.85
CA HIS A 12 36.43 -4.17 14.22
C HIS A 12 37.49 -3.19 14.71
N CYS A 13 37.21 -1.89 14.56
CA CYS A 13 38.01 -0.83 15.17
C CYS A 13 37.66 -0.70 16.65
N VAL A 14 38.66 -0.90 17.51
CA VAL A 14 38.50 -0.78 18.96
C VAL A 14 39.59 0.11 19.57
N VAL A 15 39.34 0.60 20.79
CA VAL A 15 40.34 1.35 21.56
C VAL A 15 41.55 0.46 21.86
N PRO A 16 42.80 0.97 21.77
CA PRO A 16 44.00 0.19 22.05
C PRO A 16 43.98 -0.40 23.48
N GLY A 17 44.33 -1.67 23.62
CA GLY A 17 44.35 -2.37 24.91
C GLY A 17 43.04 -3.06 25.31
N THR A 18 42.02 -3.04 24.45
CA THR A 18 40.75 -3.76 24.66
C THR A 18 40.96 -5.28 24.60
N ASN A 19 40.30 -6.02 25.49
CA ASN A 19 40.36 -7.49 25.49
C ASN A 19 39.35 -8.07 24.47
N PRO A 20 39.80 -8.85 23.46
CA PRO A 20 38.93 -9.37 22.39
C PRO A 20 37.76 -10.26 22.83
N LYS A 21 37.82 -10.82 24.04
CA LYS A 21 36.80 -11.73 24.60
C LYS A 21 35.79 -11.04 25.52
N ASN A 22 36.11 -9.82 25.99
CA ASN A 22 35.28 -9.07 26.93
C ASN A 22 35.18 -7.61 26.48
N VAL A 23 34.56 -7.43 25.32
CA VAL A 23 34.38 -6.12 24.68
C VAL A 23 33.10 -5.49 25.20
N THR A 24 33.16 -4.21 25.56
CA THR A 24 32.00 -3.40 25.92
C THR A 24 31.67 -2.41 24.80
N ILE A 25 30.45 -1.84 24.82
CA ILE A 25 29.99 -0.87 23.81
C ILE A 25 30.91 0.37 23.76
N ASN A 26 31.54 0.73 24.88
CA ASN A 26 32.43 1.90 24.96
C ASN A 26 33.79 1.67 24.28
N ASP A 27 34.15 0.41 24.00
CA ASP A 27 35.43 0.06 23.39
C ASP A 27 35.37 0.10 21.86
N LEU A 28 34.15 0.09 21.29
CA LEU A 28 33.88 0.12 19.85
C LEU A 28 33.84 1.56 19.32
N ALA A 29 34.07 1.72 18.01
CA ALA A 29 33.84 2.98 17.33
C ALA A 29 32.35 3.39 17.34
N ILE A 30 32.07 4.69 17.18
CA ILE A 30 30.71 5.22 17.04
C ILE A 30 30.59 5.91 15.67
N PRO A 31 29.81 5.38 14.71
CA PRO A 31 29.18 4.06 14.73
C PRO A 31 30.21 2.91 14.69
N ASP A 32 29.79 1.69 15.01
CA ASP A 32 30.66 0.51 14.87
C ASP A 32 31.03 0.33 13.39
N THR A 33 32.31 0.03 13.14
CA THR A 33 32.87 -0.10 11.79
C THR A 33 33.77 -1.31 11.73
N MET A 34 33.57 -2.12 10.69
CA MET A 34 34.49 -3.20 10.37
C MET A 34 35.81 -2.65 9.82
N CYS A 35 36.87 -3.44 9.88
CA CYS A 35 38.18 -2.99 9.45
C CYS A 35 38.99 -4.10 8.79
N SER A 36 39.97 -3.66 8.00
CA SER A 36 40.96 -4.50 7.36
C SER A 36 42.35 -4.19 7.90
N LYS A 37 43.25 -5.18 7.89
CA LYS A 37 44.63 -4.94 8.28
C LYS A 37 45.31 -4.03 7.24
N LYS A 38 46.25 -3.20 7.70
CA LYS A 38 46.98 -2.25 6.84
C LYS A 38 47.51 -2.94 5.59
N GLY A 39 47.15 -2.41 4.41
CA GLY A 39 47.55 -2.94 3.10
C GLY A 39 46.68 -4.08 2.52
N GLN A 40 45.58 -4.47 3.16
CA GLN A 40 44.64 -5.48 2.61
C GLN A 40 43.48 -4.89 1.79
N GLY A 41 43.37 -3.57 1.70
CA GLY A 41 42.48 -2.88 0.76
C GLY A 41 41.04 -2.63 1.23
N GLY A 42 40.72 -2.90 2.50
CA GLY A 42 39.50 -2.43 3.15
C GLY A 42 39.75 -1.16 4.00
N TYR A 43 38.83 -0.87 4.92
CA TYR A 43 38.91 0.29 5.80
C TYR A 43 40.03 0.14 6.83
N GLU A 44 40.90 1.15 6.92
CA GLU A 44 41.96 1.22 7.93
C GLU A 44 41.51 2.10 9.09
N CYS A 45 41.56 1.56 10.32
CA CYS A 45 41.20 2.32 11.52
C CYS A 45 42.11 3.56 11.69
N PRO A 46 41.57 4.66 12.24
CA PRO A 46 42.35 5.85 12.55
C PRO A 46 43.43 5.57 13.62
N ASP A 47 44.45 6.43 13.72
CA ASP A 47 45.62 6.21 14.59
C ASP A 47 45.31 6.06 16.09
N ASN A 48 44.14 6.50 16.55
CA ASN A 48 43.66 6.36 17.92
C ASN A 48 42.92 5.04 18.20
N MET A 49 42.80 4.16 17.20
CA MET A 49 42.11 2.86 17.28
C MET A 49 42.97 1.76 16.65
N GLU A 50 42.72 0.52 17.07
CA GLU A 50 43.38 -0.66 16.54
C GLU A 50 42.36 -1.60 15.90
N CYS A 51 42.72 -2.19 14.75
CA CYS A 51 41.90 -3.17 14.06
C CYS A 51 42.12 -4.56 14.69
N VAL A 52 41.15 -5.03 15.48
CA VAL A 52 41.27 -6.26 16.27
C VAL A 52 40.19 -7.25 15.85
N LYS A 53 40.55 -8.53 15.81
CA LYS A 53 39.59 -9.61 15.60
C LYS A 53 38.83 -9.87 16.90
N LEU A 54 37.54 -9.59 16.92
CA LEU A 54 36.67 -9.81 18.07
C LEU A 54 36.07 -11.23 18.05
N ASP A 55 36.00 -11.86 19.21
CA ASP A 55 35.36 -13.18 19.37
C ASP A 55 34.00 -13.00 20.04
N LEU A 56 33.08 -12.41 19.28
CA LEU A 56 31.72 -12.13 19.73
C LEU A 56 30.81 -13.35 19.47
N SER A 57 29.82 -13.55 20.34
CA SER A 57 28.82 -14.58 20.10
C SER A 57 27.91 -14.20 18.92
N ALA A 58 27.35 -15.19 18.22
CA ALA A 58 26.43 -14.95 17.10
C ALA A 58 25.19 -14.10 17.48
N LYS A 59 24.80 -14.12 18.77
CA LYS A 59 23.70 -13.28 19.28
C LYS A 59 24.09 -11.79 19.37
N GLN A 60 25.37 -11.49 19.56
CA GLN A 60 25.89 -10.12 19.66
C GLN A 60 26.23 -9.52 18.29
N GLN A 61 26.75 -10.33 17.37
CA GLN A 61 27.06 -9.89 16.00
C GLN A 61 25.83 -9.77 15.10
N GLY A 62 24.72 -10.42 15.49
CA GLY A 62 23.58 -10.58 14.61
C GLY A 62 23.80 -11.67 13.57
N PHE A 63 22.75 -11.97 12.81
CA PHE A 63 22.70 -13.10 11.87
C PHE A 63 22.88 -12.68 10.40
N TYR A 64 23.05 -11.38 10.17
CA TYR A 64 23.13 -10.75 8.86
C TYR A 64 24.60 -10.49 8.52
N GLY A 65 24.98 -10.68 7.25
CA GLY A 65 26.34 -10.40 6.80
C GLY A 65 27.39 -11.46 7.12
N MET A 66 27.00 -12.66 7.53
CA MET A 66 27.96 -13.74 7.80
C MET A 66 28.13 -14.67 6.59
N PHE A 67 29.34 -14.71 6.03
CA PHE A 67 29.74 -15.66 4.99
C PHE A 67 30.56 -16.84 5.56
N ASN A 68 30.36 -17.15 6.85
CA ASN A 68 31.14 -18.14 7.61
C ASN A 68 30.83 -19.58 7.21
N ASP A 69 29.54 -19.89 7.12
CA ASP A 69 29.02 -21.21 6.82
C ASP A 69 28.11 -21.16 5.59
N PHE A 70 27.92 -22.31 4.95
CA PHE A 70 27.04 -22.41 3.79
C PHE A 70 25.61 -21.94 4.09
N GLY A 71 25.03 -22.34 5.22
CA GLY A 71 23.68 -21.95 5.60
C GLY A 71 23.52 -20.43 5.79
N TYR A 72 24.42 -19.80 6.54
CA TYR A 72 24.38 -18.36 6.79
C TYR A 72 24.67 -17.54 5.54
N SER A 73 25.57 -18.02 4.67
CA SER A 73 25.82 -17.37 3.38
C SER A 73 24.59 -17.41 2.48
N VAL A 74 23.88 -18.55 2.40
CA VAL A 74 22.64 -18.64 1.61
C VAL A 74 21.56 -17.74 2.18
N PHE A 75 21.42 -17.69 3.52
CA PHE A 75 20.47 -16.79 4.18
C PHE A 75 20.77 -15.32 3.89
N THR A 76 22.03 -14.90 4.00
CA THR A 76 22.47 -13.53 3.68
C THR A 76 22.21 -13.18 2.22
N VAL A 77 22.46 -14.10 1.28
CA VAL A 77 22.14 -13.91 -0.15
C VAL A 77 20.64 -13.80 -0.38
N TYR A 78 19.83 -14.60 0.30
CA TYR A 78 18.37 -14.54 0.20
C TYR A 78 17.82 -13.21 0.71
N LEU A 79 18.33 -12.72 1.84
CA LEU A 79 17.99 -11.40 2.36
C LEU A 79 18.45 -10.28 1.43
N ALA A 80 19.64 -10.41 0.84
CA ALA A 80 20.09 -9.43 -0.15
C ALA A 80 19.18 -9.43 -1.39
N ALA A 81 18.63 -10.59 -1.78
CA ALA A 81 17.72 -10.73 -2.91
C ALA A 81 16.35 -10.07 -2.69
N SER A 82 15.92 -9.85 -1.44
CA SER A 82 14.70 -9.08 -1.16
C SER A 82 14.90 -7.57 -1.29
N GLU A 83 16.12 -7.10 -1.57
CA GLU A 83 16.53 -5.69 -1.58
C GLU A 83 16.40 -4.99 -0.22
N GLU A 84 16.30 -5.75 0.87
CA GLU A 84 16.24 -5.22 2.23
C GLU A 84 17.59 -5.36 2.93
N GLY A 85 18.15 -4.25 3.41
CA GLY A 85 19.36 -4.26 4.23
C GLY A 85 20.66 -4.70 3.54
N TRP A 86 20.62 -5.06 2.25
CA TRP A 86 21.79 -5.48 1.47
C TRP A 86 22.88 -4.42 1.37
N VAL A 87 22.51 -3.13 1.41
CA VAL A 87 23.45 -2.01 1.36
C VAL A 87 24.32 -1.97 2.61
N TYR A 88 23.76 -2.30 3.79
CA TYR A 88 24.54 -2.37 5.03
C TYR A 88 25.55 -3.52 4.97
N VAL A 89 25.13 -4.69 4.50
CA VAL A 89 26.03 -5.83 4.29
C VAL A 89 27.12 -5.52 3.25
N LEU A 90 26.77 -4.77 2.20
CA LEU A 90 27.75 -4.30 1.21
C LEU A 90 28.80 -3.40 1.88
N TYR A 91 28.38 -2.44 2.71
CA TYR A 91 29.33 -1.56 3.42
C TYR A 91 30.24 -2.36 4.36
N ASP A 92 29.70 -3.29 5.13
CA ASP A 92 30.51 -4.18 6.00
C ASP A 92 31.54 -4.99 5.19
N CYS A 93 31.17 -5.44 3.99
CA CYS A 93 32.07 -6.12 3.06
C CYS A 93 33.13 -5.20 2.44
N ILE A 94 32.79 -3.95 2.13
CA ILE A 94 33.74 -2.95 1.60
C ILE A 94 34.76 -2.55 2.67
N ASP A 95 34.33 -2.47 3.92
CA ASP A 95 35.22 -2.11 5.03
C ASP A 95 36.16 -3.27 5.40
N SER A 96 35.73 -4.52 5.20
CA SER A 96 36.55 -5.70 5.50
C SER A 96 37.53 -6.08 4.39
N LEU A 97 37.19 -5.85 3.12
CA LEU A 97 37.86 -6.42 1.93
C LEU A 97 38.04 -5.40 0.80
N PRO A 98 38.79 -5.72 -0.27
CA PRO A 98 38.94 -4.83 -1.41
C PRO A 98 37.58 -4.40 -2.02
N SER A 99 37.33 -3.10 -1.98
CA SER A 99 36.06 -2.47 -2.34
C SER A 99 35.47 -2.91 -3.69
N HIS A 100 36.31 -3.10 -4.70
CA HIS A 100 35.89 -3.49 -6.04
C HIS A 100 35.27 -4.91 -6.11
N VAL A 101 35.76 -5.87 -5.32
CA VAL A 101 35.24 -7.25 -5.30
C VAL A 101 33.86 -7.28 -4.64
N ALA A 102 33.72 -6.60 -3.50
CA ALA A 102 32.45 -6.46 -2.80
C ALA A 102 31.39 -5.80 -3.69
N PHE A 103 31.74 -4.68 -4.32
CA PHE A 103 30.83 -3.95 -5.21
C PHE A 103 30.38 -4.79 -6.41
N LEU A 104 31.30 -5.44 -7.13
CA LEU A 104 30.95 -6.29 -8.27
C LEU A 104 30.07 -7.47 -7.87
N TYR A 105 30.35 -8.11 -6.72
CA TYR A 105 29.54 -9.23 -6.24
C TYR A 105 28.10 -8.81 -5.95
N PHE A 106 27.89 -7.75 -5.17
CA PHE A 106 26.54 -7.32 -4.80
C PHE A 106 25.76 -6.74 -5.98
N ILE A 107 26.40 -5.94 -6.87
CA ILE A 107 25.70 -5.40 -8.04
C ILE A 107 25.26 -6.52 -8.99
N THR A 108 26.12 -7.51 -9.25
CA THR A 108 25.73 -8.64 -10.10
C THR A 108 24.68 -9.52 -9.42
N LEU A 109 24.80 -9.77 -8.11
CA LEU A 109 23.79 -10.51 -7.34
C LEU A 109 22.43 -9.83 -7.43
N ILE A 110 22.34 -8.53 -7.16
CA ILE A 110 21.07 -7.78 -7.22
C ILE A 110 20.53 -7.76 -8.64
N PHE A 111 21.36 -7.47 -9.65
CA PHE A 111 20.93 -7.48 -11.04
C PHE A 111 20.34 -8.84 -11.45
N PHE A 112 21.00 -9.95 -11.12
CA PHE A 112 20.46 -11.26 -11.48
C PHE A 112 19.30 -11.69 -10.60
N LEU A 113 19.40 -11.65 -9.27
CA LEU A 113 18.34 -12.19 -8.41
C LEU A 113 17.11 -11.28 -8.39
N ALA A 114 17.28 -9.97 -8.24
CA ALA A 114 16.14 -9.09 -8.13
C ALA A 114 15.44 -8.87 -9.47
N TRP A 115 16.19 -8.75 -10.57
CA TRP A 115 15.57 -8.57 -11.88
C TRP A 115 15.06 -9.90 -12.46
N LEU A 116 15.85 -10.98 -12.44
CA LEU A 116 15.43 -12.23 -13.05
C LEU A 116 14.31 -12.91 -12.24
N VAL A 117 14.50 -13.11 -10.93
CA VAL A 117 13.56 -13.92 -10.14
C VAL A 117 12.20 -13.22 -10.00
N LYS A 118 12.20 -11.91 -9.72
CA LYS A 118 10.93 -11.15 -9.65
C LYS A 118 10.21 -11.14 -11.00
N ASN A 119 10.92 -10.91 -12.10
CA ASN A 119 10.28 -10.88 -13.42
C ASN A 119 9.77 -12.25 -13.86
N VAL A 120 10.49 -13.34 -13.56
CA VAL A 120 10.01 -14.71 -13.82
C VAL A 120 8.76 -15.00 -13.00
N PHE A 121 8.73 -14.62 -11.72
CA PHE A 121 7.55 -14.82 -10.88
C PHE A 121 6.34 -14.04 -11.37
N ILE A 122 6.53 -12.78 -11.78
CA ILE A 122 5.47 -11.95 -12.39
C ILE A 122 4.98 -12.60 -13.70
N ALA A 123 5.87 -13.14 -14.52
CA ALA A 123 5.51 -13.82 -15.76
C ALA A 123 4.62 -15.05 -15.49
N VAL A 124 5.00 -15.90 -14.54
CA VAL A 124 4.21 -17.07 -14.13
C VAL A 124 2.84 -16.65 -13.60
N ILE A 125 2.77 -15.65 -12.71
CA ILE A 125 1.50 -15.13 -12.21
C ILE A 125 0.63 -14.62 -13.36
N THR A 126 1.22 -13.87 -14.30
CA THR A 126 0.49 -13.34 -15.46
C THR A 126 -0.05 -14.45 -16.35
N GLU A 127 0.72 -15.52 -16.57
CA GLU A 127 0.29 -16.70 -17.32
C GLU A 127 -0.89 -17.39 -16.61
N THR A 128 -0.79 -17.63 -15.29
CA THR A 128 -1.90 -18.23 -14.53
C THR A 128 -3.17 -17.37 -14.55
N PHE A 129 -3.06 -16.04 -14.47
CA PHE A 129 -4.22 -15.15 -14.61
C PHE A 129 -4.81 -15.17 -16.02
N ALA A 130 -3.99 -15.30 -17.05
CA ALA A 130 -4.46 -15.45 -18.43
C ALA A 130 -5.24 -16.76 -18.60
N GLU A 131 -4.75 -17.87 -18.05
CA GLU A 131 -5.44 -19.16 -18.04
C GLU A 131 -6.80 -19.08 -17.32
N ILE A 132 -6.83 -18.51 -16.11
CA ILE A 132 -8.06 -18.31 -15.34
C ILE A 132 -9.08 -17.49 -16.14
N ARG A 133 -8.64 -16.43 -16.83
CA ARG A 133 -9.52 -15.60 -17.67
C ARG A 133 -10.12 -16.38 -18.83
N VAL A 134 -9.32 -17.22 -19.50
CA VAL A 134 -9.79 -18.06 -20.61
C VAL A 134 -10.84 -19.06 -20.10
N GLN A 135 -10.56 -19.76 -19.00
CA GLN A 135 -11.50 -20.69 -18.38
C GLN A 135 -12.81 -20.01 -17.95
N PHE A 136 -12.72 -18.82 -17.36
CA PHE A 136 -13.90 -18.03 -17.00
C PHE A 136 -14.71 -17.66 -18.25
N SER A 137 -14.07 -17.17 -19.30
CA SER A 137 -14.77 -16.84 -20.57
C SER A 137 -15.53 -18.03 -21.15
N GLU A 138 -14.96 -19.24 -21.09
CA GLU A 138 -15.63 -20.47 -21.57
C GLU A 138 -16.80 -20.89 -20.68
N MET A 139 -16.70 -20.69 -19.36
CA MET A 139 -17.80 -20.96 -18.42
C MET A 139 -18.96 -19.97 -18.56
N TRP A 140 -18.69 -18.67 -18.71
CA TRP A 140 -19.73 -17.65 -18.82
C TRP A 140 -20.40 -17.61 -20.19
N SER A 141 -19.65 -17.87 -21.28
CA SER A 141 -20.24 -18.04 -22.61
C SER A 141 -21.30 -19.15 -22.65
N LYS A 142 -21.17 -20.19 -21.80
CA LYS A 142 -22.20 -21.23 -21.65
C LYS A 142 -23.42 -20.80 -20.84
N ASN A 143 -23.29 -19.82 -19.94
CA ASN A 143 -24.35 -19.39 -19.02
C ASN A 143 -25.10 -18.12 -19.49
N GLU A 144 -24.52 -17.30 -20.37
CA GLU A 144 -25.15 -16.05 -20.82
C GLU A 144 -26.34 -16.28 -21.77
N VAL A 145 -26.41 -17.44 -22.44
CA VAL A 145 -27.52 -17.80 -23.32
C VAL A 145 -28.84 -18.08 -22.55
N THR A 146 -28.80 -18.26 -21.22
CA THR A 146 -29.99 -18.70 -20.46
C THR A 146 -30.59 -17.67 -19.50
N LEU A 147 -29.92 -16.54 -19.21
CA LEU A 147 -30.34 -15.64 -18.13
C LEU A 147 -30.87 -14.26 -18.57
N ASP A 148 -30.51 -13.74 -19.74
CA ASP A 148 -30.87 -12.36 -20.10
C ASP A 148 -32.27 -12.24 -20.75
N ASP A 149 -32.85 -13.33 -21.25
CA ASP A 149 -34.18 -13.33 -21.87
C ASP A 149 -35.35 -13.36 -20.87
N ASP A 150 -35.14 -13.84 -19.63
CA ASP A 150 -36.25 -14.10 -18.69
C ASP A 150 -36.53 -12.93 -17.72
N PHE A 151 -35.63 -11.95 -17.58
CA PHE A 151 -35.67 -11.01 -16.45
C PHE A 151 -36.14 -9.57 -16.73
N LYS A 152 -36.50 -9.18 -17.96
CA LYS A 152 -36.81 -7.75 -18.24
C LYS A 152 -38.09 -7.42 -18.99
N GLN A 153 -38.89 -8.37 -19.44
CA GLN A 153 -40.07 -8.04 -20.25
C GLN A 153 -41.29 -8.85 -19.81
N LYS A 154 -42.23 -8.20 -19.13
CA LYS A 154 -43.58 -8.76 -18.93
C LYS A 154 -44.47 -8.26 -20.06
N ILE A 155 -45.04 -9.20 -20.82
CA ILE A 155 -46.02 -8.90 -21.86
C ILE A 155 -47.36 -8.65 -21.17
N GLU A 156 -47.94 -7.47 -21.37
CA GLU A 156 -49.29 -7.13 -20.89
C GLU A 156 -50.23 -6.98 -22.09
N LYS A 157 -51.44 -7.57 -22.02
CA LYS A 157 -52.42 -7.58 -23.11
C LYS A 157 -53.31 -6.33 -23.00
N THR A 158 -53.26 -5.44 -23.99
CA THR A 158 -54.16 -4.27 -24.10
C THR A 158 -55.18 -4.50 -25.22
N GLU A 159 -56.27 -3.74 -25.25
CA GLU A 159 -57.35 -3.86 -26.24
C GLU A 159 -56.85 -3.73 -27.71
N GLU A 160 -55.69 -3.12 -27.95
CA GLU A 160 -55.06 -3.00 -29.28
C GLU A 160 -53.87 -3.96 -29.52
N GLY A 161 -53.64 -4.94 -28.65
CA GLY A 161 -52.64 -5.99 -28.86
C GLY A 161 -51.67 -6.22 -27.69
N TRP A 162 -50.68 -7.08 -27.93
CA TRP A 162 -49.65 -7.43 -26.96
C TRP A 162 -48.55 -6.35 -26.94
N ARG A 163 -48.29 -5.73 -25.78
CA ARG A 163 -47.24 -4.72 -25.64
C ARG A 163 -46.21 -5.16 -24.61
N LEU A 164 -44.94 -5.09 -25.02
CA LEU A 164 -43.79 -5.30 -24.14
C LEU A 164 -43.55 -4.03 -23.33
N ILE A 165 -43.71 -4.11 -22.00
CA ILE A 165 -43.50 -3.01 -21.07
C ILE A 165 -42.27 -3.34 -20.22
N ARG A 166 -41.29 -2.43 -20.22
CA ARG A 166 -40.15 -2.53 -19.29
C ARG A 166 -40.65 -2.26 -17.88
N LEU A 167 -40.36 -3.15 -16.95
CA LEU A 167 -40.64 -3.02 -15.51
C LEU A 167 -39.77 -1.92 -14.87
N ASP A 168 -39.80 -0.72 -15.43
CA ASP A 168 -39.42 0.47 -14.68
C ASP A 168 -40.54 0.69 -13.67
N THR A 169 -40.21 0.45 -12.41
CA THR A 169 -41.13 0.62 -11.28
C THR A 169 -41.40 2.10 -11.09
N ASP A 170 -42.19 2.72 -11.96
CA ASP A 170 -42.73 4.05 -11.74
C ASP A 170 -43.86 3.91 -10.70
N PRO A 171 -43.71 4.44 -9.47
CA PRO A 171 -44.80 4.44 -8.51
C PRO A 171 -45.92 5.33 -9.05
N LYS A 172 -47.00 4.68 -9.51
CA LYS A 172 -48.17 5.27 -10.20
C LYS A 172 -48.98 6.33 -9.42
N HIS A 173 -48.51 6.85 -8.28
CA HIS A 173 -49.23 7.86 -7.50
C HIS A 173 -48.32 8.85 -6.78
N LEU A 174 -47.53 9.63 -7.52
CA LEU A 174 -46.71 10.69 -6.92
C LEU A 174 -47.13 12.07 -7.42
N SER A 175 -47.52 12.92 -6.45
CA SER A 175 -48.01 14.29 -6.62
C SER A 175 -47.16 15.10 -7.61
N GLY A 176 -47.79 15.97 -8.41
CA GLY A 176 -47.11 16.74 -9.48
C GLY A 176 -45.88 17.53 -9.00
N ARG A 177 -45.87 17.97 -7.74
CA ARG A 177 -44.72 18.63 -7.10
C ARG A 177 -43.50 17.71 -6.96
N ILE A 178 -43.72 16.42 -6.67
CA ILE A 178 -42.65 15.44 -6.51
C ILE A 178 -42.03 15.10 -7.87
N LYS A 179 -42.80 15.14 -8.96
CA LYS A 179 -42.27 14.99 -10.33
C LYS A 179 -41.36 16.14 -10.74
N VAL A 180 -41.66 17.37 -10.32
CA VAL A 180 -40.79 18.54 -10.54
C VAL A 180 -39.50 18.39 -9.73
N LEU A 181 -39.60 17.97 -8.48
CA LEU A 181 -38.45 17.75 -7.60
C LEU A 181 -37.53 16.64 -8.13
N GLN A 182 -38.10 15.53 -8.63
CA GLN A 182 -37.37 14.47 -9.31
C GLN A 182 -36.64 14.96 -10.57
N ARG A 183 -37.23 15.89 -11.32
CA ARG A 183 -36.60 16.48 -12.51
C ARG A 183 -35.40 17.35 -12.14
N ILE A 184 -35.50 18.13 -11.05
CA ILE A 184 -34.40 18.95 -10.53
C ILE A 184 -33.27 18.07 -10.00
N LEU A 185 -33.60 17.04 -9.22
CA LEU A 185 -32.63 16.12 -8.63
C LEU A 185 -31.86 15.30 -9.68
N ARG A 186 -32.50 15.01 -10.82
CA ARG A 186 -31.88 14.33 -11.98
C ARG A 186 -31.08 15.29 -12.88
N SER A 187 -31.16 16.59 -12.66
CA SER A 187 -30.43 17.57 -13.46
C SER A 187 -28.92 17.42 -13.27
N THR A 188 -28.17 17.46 -14.36
CA THR A 188 -26.70 17.44 -14.34
C THR A 188 -26.14 18.59 -13.51
N ALA A 189 -26.80 19.76 -13.53
CA ALA A 189 -26.37 20.91 -12.74
C ALA A 189 -26.43 20.63 -11.22
N PHE A 190 -27.49 19.96 -10.75
CA PHE A 190 -27.61 19.59 -9.33
C PHE A 190 -26.54 18.57 -8.94
N GLN A 191 -26.29 17.56 -9.80
CA GLN A 191 -25.24 16.58 -9.56
C GLN A 191 -23.84 17.22 -9.50
N CYS A 192 -23.53 18.17 -10.38
CA CYS A 192 -22.27 18.91 -10.33
C CYS A 192 -22.12 19.73 -9.04
N VAL A 193 -23.20 20.35 -8.55
CA VAL A 193 -23.17 21.09 -7.27
C VAL A 193 -22.86 20.16 -6.10
N ILE A 194 -23.52 19.00 -6.01
CA ILE A 194 -23.27 18.04 -4.93
C ILE A 194 -21.83 17.52 -4.95
N VAL A 195 -21.33 17.13 -6.13
CA VAL A 195 -19.92 16.70 -6.28
C VAL A 195 -18.96 17.84 -5.91
N GLY A 196 -19.26 19.07 -6.30
CA GLY A 196 -18.48 20.25 -5.90
C GLY A 196 -18.46 20.46 -4.38
N LEU A 197 -19.58 20.28 -3.69
CA LEU A 197 -19.65 20.36 -2.23
C LEU A 197 -18.88 19.23 -1.54
N VAL A 198 -18.92 18.00 -2.07
CA VAL A 198 -18.13 16.88 -1.55
C VAL A 198 -16.64 17.16 -1.71
N LEU A 199 -16.21 17.68 -2.86
CA LEU A 199 -14.81 18.07 -3.09
C LEU A 199 -14.38 19.21 -2.16
N ALA A 200 -15.24 20.21 -1.96
CA ALA A 200 -14.96 21.29 -1.01
C ALA A 200 -14.81 20.77 0.43
N ASN A 201 -15.68 19.85 0.87
CA ASN A 201 -15.57 19.23 2.18
C ASN A 201 -14.25 18.45 2.34
N ALA A 202 -13.89 17.66 1.33
CA ALA A 202 -12.64 16.91 1.33
C ALA A 202 -11.40 17.83 1.36
N LEU A 203 -11.41 18.94 0.61
CA LEU A 203 -10.32 19.92 0.61
C LEU A 203 -10.19 20.66 1.95
N ILE A 204 -11.31 21.03 2.57
CA ILE A 204 -11.32 21.68 3.88
C ILE A 204 -10.76 20.71 4.94
N ASN A 205 -11.21 19.46 4.95
CA ASN A 205 -10.67 18.45 5.87
C ASN A 205 -9.19 18.16 5.61
N ALA A 206 -8.75 18.11 4.36
CA ALA A 206 -7.33 17.95 4.02
C ALA A 206 -6.47 19.17 4.40
N SER A 207 -7.05 20.37 4.44
CA SER A 207 -6.35 21.61 4.83
C SER A 207 -6.08 21.72 6.33
N PHE A 208 -6.62 20.80 7.14
CA PHE A 208 -6.41 20.78 8.58
C PHE A 208 -4.98 20.33 8.92
N VAL A 209 -4.17 21.26 9.44
CA VAL A 209 -2.77 21.05 9.85
C VAL A 209 -2.62 21.35 11.33
N PHE A 210 -2.00 20.45 12.09
CA PHE A 210 -1.64 20.69 13.49
C PHE A 210 -0.35 21.51 13.58
N HIS A 211 -0.42 22.69 14.22
CA HIS A 211 0.75 23.56 14.41
C HIS A 211 1.31 23.49 15.85
N HIS A 212 0.64 22.76 16.77
CA HIS A 212 1.02 22.60 18.18
C HIS A 212 1.13 23.93 18.94
N ASP A 213 0.35 24.93 18.51
CA ASP A 213 0.24 26.24 19.15
C ASP A 213 -1.10 26.40 19.88
N GLY A 214 -1.20 27.37 20.79
CA GLY A 214 -2.46 27.70 21.49
C GLY A 214 -3.60 28.17 20.56
N THR A 215 -3.31 28.46 19.30
CA THR A 215 -4.30 28.81 18.25
C THR A 215 -5.03 27.58 17.71
N ASP A 216 -4.54 26.36 17.99
CA ASP A 216 -5.14 25.10 17.54
C ASP A 216 -6.51 24.86 18.14
N GLU A 217 -6.75 25.30 19.39
CA GLU A 217 -8.05 25.12 20.04
C GLU A 217 -9.16 25.88 19.31
N VAL A 218 -8.93 27.15 18.98
CA VAL A 218 -9.91 27.99 18.28
C VAL A 218 -10.14 27.47 16.86
N ARG A 219 -9.07 27.10 16.15
CA ARG A 219 -9.15 26.57 14.81
C ARG A 219 -9.94 25.25 14.76
N ARG A 220 -9.71 24.34 15.71
CA ARG A 220 -10.46 23.08 15.82
C ARG A 220 -11.97 23.33 15.92
N TRP A 221 -12.41 24.32 16.70
CA TRP A 221 -13.83 24.67 16.79
C TRP A 221 -14.39 25.20 15.47
N VAL A 222 -13.64 26.04 14.74
CA VAL A 222 -14.06 26.55 13.42
C VAL A 222 -14.26 25.41 12.42
N PHE A 223 -13.29 24.49 12.32
CA PHE A 223 -13.39 23.34 11.43
C PHE A 223 -14.54 22.40 11.83
N TYR A 224 -14.78 22.21 13.13
CA TYR A 224 -15.93 21.43 13.61
C TYR A 224 -17.29 22.01 13.17
N TYR A 225 -17.47 23.32 13.25
CA TYR A 225 -18.71 23.96 12.77
C TYR A 225 -18.87 23.85 11.25
N ILE A 226 -17.78 23.96 10.50
CA ILE A 226 -17.80 23.79 9.04
C ILE A 226 -18.23 22.36 8.68
N GLU A 227 -17.62 21.35 9.30
CA GLU A 227 -17.98 19.94 9.08
C GLU A 227 -19.44 19.67 9.43
N CYS A 228 -19.90 20.18 10.58
CA CYS A 228 -21.31 20.06 10.97
C CYS A 228 -22.25 20.68 9.92
N GLY A 229 -21.87 21.83 9.34
CA GLY A 229 -22.60 22.47 8.25
C GLY A 229 -22.70 21.59 7.00
N PHE A 230 -21.59 20.99 6.56
CA PHE A 230 -21.60 20.06 5.42
C PHE A 230 -22.41 18.79 5.72
N THR A 231 -22.29 18.21 6.90
CA THR A 231 -23.08 17.05 7.33
C THR A 231 -24.59 17.34 7.26
N ILE A 232 -25.04 18.49 7.74
CA ILE A 232 -26.46 18.88 7.65
C ILE A 232 -26.90 18.99 6.18
N LEU A 233 -26.09 19.62 5.32
CA LEU A 233 -26.40 19.74 3.90
C LEU A 233 -26.55 18.38 3.21
N PHE A 234 -25.64 17.44 3.46
CA PHE A 234 -25.70 16.09 2.89
C PHE A 234 -26.86 15.26 3.46
N ASN A 235 -27.18 15.41 4.74
CA ASN A 235 -28.35 14.77 5.36
C ASN A 235 -29.66 15.27 4.75
N VAL A 236 -29.80 16.58 4.54
CA VAL A 236 -30.98 17.17 3.88
C VAL A 236 -31.10 16.65 2.45
N GLU A 237 -29.99 16.59 1.71
CA GLU A 237 -29.96 16.08 0.34
C GLU A 237 -30.41 14.61 0.26
N SER A 238 -29.89 13.76 1.15
CA SER A 238 -30.27 12.35 1.25
C SER A 238 -31.74 12.17 1.66
N ALA A 239 -32.25 12.99 2.59
CA ALA A 239 -33.66 12.99 2.95
C ALA A 239 -34.56 13.35 1.75
N VAL A 240 -34.18 14.37 0.97
CA VAL A 240 -34.90 14.76 -0.26
C VAL A 240 -34.89 13.63 -1.29
N LYS A 241 -33.76 12.92 -1.47
CA LYS A 241 -33.67 11.73 -2.33
C LYS A 241 -34.61 10.60 -1.91
N ILE A 242 -34.67 10.30 -0.61
CA ILE A 242 -35.54 9.24 -0.06
C ILE A 242 -37.03 9.58 -0.30
N ILE A 243 -37.41 10.84 -0.08
CA ILE A 243 -38.79 11.31 -0.32
C ILE A 243 -39.14 11.29 -1.82
N CYS A 244 -38.20 11.65 -2.69
CA CYS A 244 -38.42 11.67 -4.14
C CYS A 244 -38.57 10.28 -4.76
N TYR A 245 -37.70 9.33 -4.41
CA TYR A 245 -37.68 8.01 -5.05
C TYR A 245 -38.50 6.95 -4.30
N GLY A 246 -38.84 7.22 -3.04
CA GLY A 246 -39.44 6.23 -2.14
C GLY A 246 -38.40 5.24 -1.61
N PHE A 247 -38.55 4.85 -0.34
CA PHE A 247 -37.59 4.03 0.40
C PHE A 247 -37.20 2.72 -0.32
N LYS A 248 -38.17 2.04 -0.94
CA LYS A 248 -37.95 0.77 -1.64
C LYS A 248 -37.13 0.91 -2.92
N SER A 249 -37.23 2.04 -3.64
CA SER A 249 -36.44 2.31 -4.84
C SER A 249 -35.04 2.81 -4.49
N TYR A 250 -34.95 3.62 -3.42
CA TYR A 250 -33.68 4.10 -2.87
C TYR A 250 -32.76 2.94 -2.45
N TRP A 251 -33.28 1.96 -1.70
CA TRP A 251 -32.50 0.80 -1.22
C TRP A 251 -32.11 -0.22 -2.31
N LYS A 252 -32.64 -0.12 -3.53
CA LYS A 252 -32.24 -1.02 -4.62
C LYS A 252 -30.89 -0.63 -5.25
N ARG A 253 -30.49 0.63 -5.16
CA ARG A 253 -29.27 1.14 -5.81
C ARG A 253 -28.09 1.15 -4.83
N ASN A 254 -26.98 0.52 -5.21
CA ASN A 254 -25.80 0.42 -4.33
C ASN A 254 -25.19 1.79 -3.98
N ILE A 255 -25.21 2.76 -4.89
CA ILE A 255 -24.71 4.11 -4.64
C ILE A 255 -25.49 4.83 -3.52
N PHE A 256 -26.81 4.71 -3.51
CA PHE A 256 -27.67 5.33 -2.50
C PHE A 256 -27.56 4.66 -1.12
N LYS A 257 -27.24 3.36 -1.08
CA LYS A 257 -26.88 2.68 0.17
C LYS A 257 -25.60 3.27 0.77
N PHE A 258 -24.59 3.52 -0.07
CA PHE A 258 -23.34 4.14 0.37
C PHE A 258 -23.54 5.57 0.86
N GLU A 259 -24.31 6.40 0.13
CA GLU A 259 -24.64 7.77 0.58
C GLU A 259 -25.39 7.80 1.92
N PHE A 260 -26.33 6.87 2.12
CA PHE A 260 -27.04 6.76 3.39
C PHE A 260 -26.13 6.30 4.54
N LEU A 261 -25.19 5.39 4.25
CA LEU A 261 -24.18 4.97 5.23
C LEU A 261 -23.27 6.13 5.63
N LEU A 262 -22.84 6.96 4.67
CA LEU A 262 -22.05 8.15 4.94
C LEU A 262 -22.82 9.16 5.81
N CYS A 263 -24.11 9.36 5.52
CA CYS A 263 -24.97 10.23 6.32
C CYS A 263 -25.14 9.74 7.76
N LEU A 264 -25.32 8.42 7.96
CA LEU A 264 -25.38 7.81 9.29
C LEU A 264 -24.04 7.83 10.03
N GLY A 265 -22.93 7.65 9.31
CA GLY A 265 -21.59 7.65 9.91
C GLY A 265 -21.12 9.04 10.37
N ASN A 266 -21.68 10.10 9.79
CA ASN A 266 -21.33 11.49 10.11
C ASN A 266 -22.29 12.16 11.11
N LEU A 267 -23.34 11.46 11.57
CA LEU A 267 -24.31 11.93 12.57
C LEU A 267 -23.82 11.68 14.00
#